data_AF-A0A8T9B892-F1
#
_entry.id   AF-A0A8T9B892-F1
#
_cell.length_a   1.000
_cell.length_b   1.000
_cell.length_c   1.000
_cell.angle_alpha   90.00
_cell.angle_beta   90.00
_cell.angle_gamma   90.00
#
_symmetry.space_group_name_H-M   'P 1'
#
loop_
_entity.id
_entity.type
_entity.pdbx_description
1 polymer ?
#
loop_
_entity_poly.entity_id
_entity_poly.type
_entity_poly.pdbx_seq_one_letter_code
_entity_poly.pdbx_strand_id
1 'polypeptide(L)'
;MSILAVSSSYAKIRSLIDNTTTDALPPPSSITAGVESLPANLTAHGLGEEATEAHLLSDICPGFNGPKTSPNYYGFVTGGVFPIAEVADNIVTAFDQNVGVHLPEQSISTVVEDKALGMLVELLKLDRGNHWQGRTFTTGATGSNVLGLACGREAVISTRLRAAGESHGVGELGLLAACAKAGIKEIQVLTTMGHSSLYKAASVVGIGRASVKDIPSSSREPWKLDIAALERELKREQDGIVSIVALSAGEVNTGRFATSGSSSVARIRDLCTK
;
A
#
# COMPACT_ATOMS: atom_id res chain seq x y z
N MET A 1 30.41 25.94 -21.11
CA MET A 1 29.68 24.90 -20.36
C MET A 1 28.24 25.37 -20.22
N SER A 2 27.32 24.74 -20.95
CA SER A 2 25.89 25.00 -20.76
C SER A 2 25.50 24.39 -19.43
N ILE A 3 25.03 25.19 -18.48
CA ILE A 3 24.44 24.67 -17.24
C ILE A 3 23.19 23.90 -17.66
N LEU A 4 23.10 22.62 -17.31
CA LEU A 4 21.88 21.85 -17.54
C LEU A 4 20.77 22.51 -16.73
N ALA A 5 19.72 22.94 -17.41
CA ALA A 5 18.58 23.56 -16.75
C ALA A 5 17.48 22.51 -16.63
N VAL A 6 16.96 22.29 -15.41
CA VAL A 6 15.82 21.40 -15.15
C VAL A 6 14.63 21.71 -16.09
N SER A 7 14.43 22.98 -16.42
CA SER A 7 13.42 23.40 -17.40
C SER A 7 13.68 22.87 -18.82
N SER A 8 14.95 22.79 -19.24
CA SER A 8 15.34 22.20 -20.51
C SER A 8 15.12 20.69 -20.53
N SER A 9 15.52 19.99 -19.46
CA SER A 9 15.32 18.53 -19.35
C SER A 9 13.84 18.16 -19.36
N TYR A 10 13.00 18.92 -18.65
CA TYR A 10 11.56 18.68 -18.67
C TYR A 10 10.95 18.92 -20.06
N ALA A 11 11.38 19.97 -20.78
CA ALA A 11 10.95 20.19 -22.16
C ALA A 11 11.35 19.02 -23.09
N LYS A 12 12.57 18.49 -22.92
CA LYS A 12 13.02 17.29 -23.66
C LYS A 12 12.18 16.06 -23.33
N ILE A 13 11.88 15.81 -22.05
CA ILE A 13 11.01 14.70 -21.61
C ILE A 13 9.61 14.84 -22.23
N ARG A 14 9.03 16.04 -22.24
CA ARG A 14 7.73 16.28 -22.88
C ARG A 14 7.77 16.00 -24.37
N SER A 15 8.77 16.55 -25.06
CA SER A 15 8.98 16.26 -26.47
C SER A 15 9.15 14.76 -26.74
N LEU A 16 9.86 14.02 -25.87
CA LEU A 16 10.03 12.58 -26.01
C LEU A 16 8.70 11.84 -25.87
N ILE A 17 7.89 12.17 -24.86
CA ILE A 17 6.58 11.57 -24.64
C ILE A 17 5.64 11.84 -25.83
N ASP A 18 5.62 13.07 -26.33
CA ASP A 18 4.75 13.47 -27.46
C ASP A 18 5.11 12.73 -28.76
N ASN A 19 6.36 12.28 -28.90
CA ASN A 19 6.84 11.51 -30.05
C ASN A 19 6.91 9.99 -29.79
N THR A 20 6.60 9.53 -28.57
CA THR A 20 6.58 8.11 -28.23
C THR A 20 5.37 7.44 -28.88
N THR A 21 5.54 6.22 -29.41
CA THR A 21 4.41 5.49 -30.00
C THR A 21 3.34 5.20 -28.95
N THR A 22 2.10 5.03 -29.38
CA THR A 22 1.00 4.63 -28.49
C THR A 22 0.96 3.13 -28.24
N ASP A 23 2.05 2.41 -28.50
CA ASP A 23 2.13 0.97 -28.27
C ASP A 23 2.22 0.69 -26.77
N ALA A 24 1.53 -0.37 -26.32
CA ALA A 24 1.53 -0.72 -24.89
C ALA A 24 2.90 -1.23 -24.41
N LEU A 25 3.64 -1.88 -25.31
CA LEU A 25 4.95 -2.46 -25.03
C LEU A 25 5.98 -1.89 -26.02
N PRO A 26 7.22 -1.67 -25.58
CA PRO A 26 8.29 -1.25 -26.47
C PRO A 26 8.76 -2.44 -27.34
N PRO A 27 9.47 -2.18 -28.44
CA PRO A 27 10.15 -3.23 -29.20
C PRO A 27 11.11 -4.02 -28.29
N PRO A 28 11.20 -5.36 -28.40
CA PRO A 28 12.16 -6.14 -27.62
C PRO A 28 13.61 -5.68 -27.78
N SER A 29 13.98 -5.18 -28.97
CA SER A 29 15.30 -4.62 -29.23
C SER A 29 15.61 -3.38 -28.37
N SER A 30 14.61 -2.53 -28.08
CA SER A 30 14.78 -1.36 -27.22
C SER A 30 15.00 -1.76 -25.75
N ILE A 31 14.34 -2.83 -25.29
CA ILE A 31 14.59 -3.40 -23.95
C ILE A 31 16.02 -3.95 -23.89
N THR A 32 16.43 -4.76 -24.86
CA THR A 32 17.79 -5.33 -24.90
C THR A 32 18.85 -4.25 -24.93
N ALA A 33 18.71 -3.24 -25.81
CA ALA A 33 19.65 -2.13 -25.90
C ALA A 33 19.72 -1.33 -24.59
N GLY A 34 18.58 -1.04 -23.97
CA GLY A 34 18.54 -0.38 -22.66
C GLY A 34 19.26 -1.18 -21.58
N VAL A 35 19.06 -2.50 -21.52
CA VAL A 35 19.78 -3.38 -20.57
C VAL A 35 21.28 -3.41 -20.84
N GLU A 36 21.69 -3.54 -22.11
CA GLU A 36 23.11 -3.56 -22.50
C GLU A 36 23.83 -2.24 -22.23
N SER A 37 23.09 -1.12 -22.24
CA SER A 37 23.65 0.21 -21.94
C SER A 37 23.92 0.45 -20.45
N LEU A 38 23.30 -0.33 -19.54
CA LEU A 38 23.42 -0.11 -18.10
C LEU A 38 24.84 -0.41 -17.59
N PRO A 39 25.41 0.46 -16.75
CA PRO A 39 26.72 0.21 -16.16
C PRO A 39 26.65 -0.98 -15.20
N ALA A 40 27.47 -2.00 -15.45
CA ALA A 40 27.54 -3.21 -14.61
C ALA A 40 28.21 -2.98 -13.24
N ASN A 41 29.02 -1.92 -13.11
CA ASN A 41 29.79 -1.61 -11.91
C ASN A 41 29.82 -0.10 -11.65
N LEU A 42 29.93 0.28 -10.38
CA LEU A 42 30.16 1.67 -9.98
C LEU A 42 31.58 2.10 -10.40
N THR A 43 31.68 3.15 -11.22
CA THR A 43 32.95 3.69 -11.72
C THR A 43 33.54 4.72 -10.74
N ALA A 44 34.87 4.88 -10.76
CA ALA A 44 35.56 5.88 -9.94
C ALA A 44 35.23 7.34 -10.34
N HIS A 45 34.77 7.54 -11.58
CA HIS A 45 34.36 8.83 -12.12
C HIS A 45 32.92 8.73 -12.62
N GLY A 46 32.07 9.70 -12.28
CA GLY A 46 30.71 9.78 -12.78
C GLY A 46 30.67 10.13 -14.27
N LEU A 47 29.56 9.80 -14.93
CA LEU A 47 29.32 10.09 -16.35
C LEU A 47 29.28 11.60 -16.65
N GLY A 48 28.94 12.42 -15.65
CA GLY A 48 28.66 13.84 -15.85
C GLY A 48 27.23 14.07 -16.34
N GLU A 49 26.72 15.27 -16.10
CA GLU A 49 25.30 15.58 -16.22
C GLU A 49 24.74 15.38 -17.64
N GLU A 50 25.44 15.86 -18.66
CA GLU A 50 25.03 15.76 -20.06
C GLU A 50 24.98 14.30 -20.55
N ALA A 51 26.01 13.50 -20.22
CA ALA A 51 26.03 12.08 -20.58
C ALA A 51 24.99 11.28 -19.79
N THR A 52 24.73 11.63 -18.54
CA THR A 52 23.65 11.02 -17.74
C THR A 52 22.28 11.35 -18.31
N GLU A 53 22.01 12.61 -18.67
CA GLU A 53 20.75 13.00 -19.30
C GLU A 53 20.55 12.27 -20.64
N ALA A 54 21.58 12.22 -21.49
CA ALA A 54 21.55 11.49 -22.76
C ALA A 54 21.25 10.01 -22.53
N HIS A 55 21.92 9.37 -21.57
CA HIS A 55 21.68 7.97 -21.24
C HIS A 55 20.23 7.71 -20.80
N LEU A 56 19.70 8.54 -19.88
CA LEU A 56 18.32 8.42 -19.41
C LEU A 56 17.31 8.57 -20.55
N LEU A 57 17.46 9.59 -21.39
CA LEU A 57 16.48 9.92 -22.42
C LEU A 57 16.59 9.04 -23.68
N SER A 58 17.81 8.69 -24.09
CA SER A 58 18.07 8.01 -25.37
C SER A 58 18.27 6.49 -25.23
N ASP A 59 18.83 6.02 -24.12
CA ASP A 59 19.09 4.58 -23.94
C ASP A 59 18.01 3.91 -23.09
N ILE A 60 17.54 4.58 -22.04
CA ILE A 60 16.61 3.99 -21.06
C ILE A 60 15.14 4.19 -21.44
N CYS A 61 14.69 5.43 -21.69
CA CYS A 61 13.28 5.71 -21.95
C CYS A 61 12.65 4.88 -23.10
N PRO A 62 13.34 4.56 -24.22
CA PRO A 62 12.76 3.70 -25.26
C PRO A 62 12.43 2.27 -24.80
N GLY A 63 13.02 1.81 -23.70
CA GLY A 63 12.72 0.51 -23.09
C GLY A 63 11.54 0.53 -22.11
N PHE A 64 10.91 1.68 -21.86
CA PHE A 64 9.74 1.76 -20.99
C PHE A 64 8.46 1.28 -21.68
N ASN A 65 7.57 0.64 -20.90
CA ASN A 65 6.23 0.32 -21.36
C ASN A 65 5.30 1.55 -21.27
N GLY A 66 4.08 1.43 -21.79
CA GLY A 66 3.17 2.55 -21.97
C GLY A 66 1.97 2.65 -21.01
N PRO A 67 2.08 2.50 -19.68
CA PRO A 67 0.93 2.57 -18.78
C PRO A 67 0.24 3.94 -18.78
N LYS A 68 0.98 5.03 -19.08
CA LYS A 68 0.44 6.38 -19.28
C LYS A 68 0.31 6.76 -20.76
N THR A 69 1.24 6.30 -21.59
CA THR A 69 1.41 6.77 -22.99
C THR A 69 0.61 5.96 -24.00
N SER A 70 0.05 4.81 -23.61
CA SER A 70 -0.77 3.97 -24.49
C SER A 70 -2.21 3.86 -23.98
N PRO A 71 -3.23 4.13 -24.82
CA PRO A 71 -4.61 3.80 -24.50
C PRO A 71 -4.88 2.28 -24.52
N ASN A 72 -3.91 1.48 -24.97
CA ASN A 72 -4.02 0.03 -25.10
C ASN A 72 -3.24 -0.74 -24.02
N TYR A 73 -2.75 -0.06 -22.99
CA TYR A 73 -2.12 -0.73 -21.85
C TYR A 73 -3.18 -1.20 -20.85
N TYR A 74 -3.50 -2.49 -20.90
CA TYR A 74 -4.49 -3.14 -20.02
C TYR A 74 -3.84 -4.01 -18.92
N GLY A 75 -2.54 -3.83 -18.68
CA GLY A 75 -1.79 -4.58 -17.69
C GLY A 75 -1.97 -4.01 -16.27
N PHE A 76 -2.10 -4.89 -15.28
CA PHE A 76 -2.11 -4.55 -13.86
C PHE A 76 -3.19 -3.52 -13.46
N VAL A 77 -3.09 -3.04 -12.21
CA VAL A 77 -3.90 -1.93 -11.68
C VAL A 77 -3.02 -0.69 -11.65
N THR A 78 -2.77 -0.13 -12.84
CA THR A 78 -1.95 1.06 -13.03
C THR A 78 -2.78 2.16 -13.70
N GLY A 79 -2.75 3.35 -13.14
CA GLY A 79 -3.43 4.53 -13.69
C GLY A 79 -2.45 5.53 -14.28
N GLY A 80 -3.01 6.54 -14.96
CA GLY A 80 -2.26 7.72 -15.38
C GLY A 80 -2.12 8.76 -14.25
N VAL A 81 -1.22 9.71 -14.45
CA VAL A 81 -1.03 10.87 -13.55
C VAL A 81 -1.65 12.12 -14.18
N PHE A 82 -2.38 12.91 -13.40
CA PHE A 82 -2.85 14.21 -13.85
C PHE A 82 -1.67 15.18 -14.04
N PRO A 83 -1.66 16.06 -15.05
CA PRO A 83 -0.56 17.00 -15.25
C PRO A 83 -0.20 17.83 -14.01
N ILE A 84 -1.19 18.24 -13.22
CA ILE A 84 -0.96 19.01 -11.98
C ILE A 84 -0.34 18.15 -10.86
N ALA A 85 -0.63 16.85 -10.82
CA ALA A 85 -0.01 15.94 -9.87
C ALA A 85 1.47 15.69 -10.22
N GLU A 86 1.80 15.65 -11.52
CA GLU A 86 3.21 15.59 -11.96
C GLU A 86 3.98 16.87 -11.61
N VAL A 87 3.34 18.04 -11.65
CA VAL A 87 3.94 19.28 -11.14
C VAL A 87 4.21 19.18 -9.63
N ALA A 88 3.27 18.62 -8.86
CA ALA A 88 3.45 18.43 -7.42
C ALA A 88 4.63 17.50 -7.10
N ASP A 89 4.80 16.38 -7.82
CA ASP A 89 5.92 15.46 -7.62
C ASP A 89 7.29 16.12 -7.93
N ASN A 90 7.33 17.02 -8.92
CA ASN A 90 8.51 17.83 -9.20
C ASN A 90 8.82 18.82 -8.06
N ILE A 91 7.79 19.43 -7.44
CA ILE A 91 7.96 20.27 -6.24
C ILE A 91 8.49 19.46 -5.07
N VAL A 92 7.94 18.26 -4.84
CA VAL A 92 8.43 17.35 -3.78
C VAL A 92 9.91 17.06 -3.96
N THR A 93 10.34 16.73 -5.18
CA THR A 93 11.75 16.45 -5.49
C THR A 93 12.64 17.69 -5.35
N ALA A 94 12.16 18.85 -5.80
CA ALA A 94 12.94 20.09 -5.78
C ALA A 94 13.18 20.65 -4.36
N PHE A 95 12.24 20.45 -3.44
CA PHE A 95 12.32 20.97 -2.07
C PHE A 95 12.74 19.92 -1.03
N ASP A 96 12.73 18.63 -1.38
CA ASP A 96 13.21 17.49 -0.59
C ASP A 96 12.85 17.57 0.90
N GLN A 97 11.57 17.85 1.18
CA GLN A 97 11.09 18.04 2.55
C GLN A 97 10.90 16.70 3.26
N ASN A 98 11.27 16.64 4.54
CA ASN A 98 11.08 15.46 5.38
C ASN A 98 9.81 15.58 6.24
N VAL A 99 8.96 14.55 6.26
CA VAL A 99 7.71 14.49 7.04
C VAL A 99 7.82 13.64 8.32
N GLY A 100 9.03 13.30 8.76
CA GLY A 100 9.27 12.45 9.92
C GLY A 100 8.95 13.09 11.28
N VAL A 101 8.86 14.43 11.35
CA VAL A 101 8.54 15.18 12.58
C VAL A 101 7.58 16.34 12.25
N HIS A 102 6.56 16.54 13.09
CA HIS A 102 5.68 17.69 12.99
C HIS A 102 6.30 18.94 13.63
N LEU A 103 6.78 19.87 12.79
CA LEU A 103 7.37 21.15 13.20
C LEU A 103 6.61 22.30 12.49
N PRO A 104 5.40 22.69 12.98
CA PRO A 104 4.50 23.58 12.25
C PRO A 104 5.02 25.00 12.06
N GLU A 105 5.98 25.44 12.87
CA GLU A 105 6.66 26.73 12.73
C GLU A 105 7.80 26.69 11.69
N GLN A 106 8.19 25.49 11.23
CA GLN A 106 9.35 25.30 10.33
C GLN A 106 8.96 24.77 8.95
N SER A 107 7.93 23.92 8.84
CA SER A 107 7.48 23.37 7.57
C SER A 107 5.99 23.07 7.55
N ILE A 108 5.37 23.27 6.40
CA ILE A 108 3.96 22.94 6.16
C ILE A 108 3.76 21.46 5.77
N SER A 109 4.83 20.71 5.46
CA SER A 109 4.73 19.40 4.80
C SER A 109 3.84 18.40 5.52
N THR A 110 3.97 18.26 6.85
CA THR A 110 3.10 17.37 7.64
C THR A 110 1.64 17.84 7.68
N VAL A 111 1.41 19.16 7.58
CA VAL A 111 0.05 19.73 7.52
C VAL A 111 -0.58 19.45 6.16
N VAL A 112 0.20 19.50 5.07
CA VAL A 112 -0.27 19.13 3.73
C VAL A 112 -0.71 17.66 3.72
N GLU A 113 0.10 16.75 4.26
CA GLU A 113 -0.27 15.34 4.41
C GLU A 113 -1.57 15.17 5.23
N ASP A 114 -1.66 15.83 6.39
CA ASP A 114 -2.85 15.76 7.25
C ASP A 114 -4.13 16.20 6.53
N LYS A 115 -4.07 17.32 5.79
CA LYS A 115 -5.21 17.85 5.04
C LYS A 115 -5.60 16.95 3.87
N ALA A 116 -4.63 16.42 3.13
CA ALA A 116 -4.90 15.48 2.04
C ALA A 116 -5.56 14.19 2.54
N LEU A 117 -5.09 13.63 3.67
CA LEU A 117 -5.72 12.47 4.30
C LEU A 117 -7.13 12.80 4.83
N GLY A 118 -7.33 14.01 5.36
CA GLY A 118 -8.66 14.50 5.75
C GLY A 118 -9.65 14.51 4.58
N MET A 119 -9.23 14.97 3.40
CA MET A 119 -10.04 14.92 2.18
C MET A 119 -10.37 13.49 1.74
N LEU A 120 -9.44 12.54 1.88
CA LEU A 120 -9.71 11.12 1.60
C LEU A 120 -10.72 10.52 2.59
N VAL A 121 -10.61 10.86 3.87
CA VAL A 121 -11.59 10.46 4.90
C VAL A 121 -12.98 11.01 4.58
N GLU A 122 -13.08 12.27 4.14
CA GLU A 122 -14.33 12.88 3.69
C GLU A 122 -14.90 12.19 2.44
N LEU A 123 -14.08 12.02 1.40
CA LEU A 123 -14.46 11.37 0.14
C LEU A 123 -15.03 9.97 0.39
N LEU A 124 -14.39 9.21 1.28
CA LEU A 124 -14.78 7.85 1.63
C LEU A 124 -15.86 7.80 2.73
N LYS A 125 -16.31 8.95 3.23
CA LYS A 125 -17.32 9.08 4.30
C LYS A 125 -16.97 8.25 5.54
N LEU A 126 -15.70 8.28 5.92
CA LEU A 126 -15.16 7.51 7.04
C LEU A 126 -15.29 8.25 8.37
N ASP A 127 -15.36 9.58 8.37
CA ASP A 127 -15.58 10.35 9.60
C ASP A 127 -17.02 10.14 10.09
N ARG A 128 -17.15 9.61 11.31
CA ARG A 128 -18.43 9.39 12.01
C ARG A 128 -18.70 10.47 13.05
N GLY A 129 -18.21 11.68 12.82
CA GLY A 129 -18.41 12.84 13.70
C GLY A 129 -17.42 12.94 14.86
N ASN A 130 -16.35 12.13 14.86
CA ASN A 130 -15.38 12.10 15.95
C ASN A 130 -13.97 12.54 15.52
N HIS A 131 -13.82 13.03 14.28
CA HIS A 131 -12.54 13.33 13.64
C HIS A 131 -11.67 12.06 13.55
N TRP A 132 -11.29 11.64 12.35
CA TRP A 132 -10.50 10.41 12.18
C TRP A 132 -9.08 10.57 12.72
N GLN A 133 -8.84 10.18 13.97
CA GLN A 133 -7.54 10.26 14.64
C GLN A 133 -6.70 9.03 14.30
N GLY A 134 -5.60 9.22 13.56
CA GLY A 134 -4.72 8.13 13.09
C GLY A 134 -4.83 7.89 11.59
N ARG A 135 -4.08 8.68 10.82
CA ARG A 135 -4.01 8.63 9.36
C ARG A 135 -2.58 8.97 8.93
N THR A 136 -2.07 8.27 7.92
CA THR A 136 -0.75 8.52 7.32
C THR A 136 -0.70 7.95 5.92
N PHE A 137 0.06 8.56 5.02
CA PHE A 137 0.41 7.92 3.75
C PHE A 137 1.51 6.89 3.98
N THR A 138 1.41 5.77 3.27
CA THR A 138 2.51 4.78 3.20
C THR A 138 3.05 4.75 1.78
N THR A 139 4.21 4.12 1.61
CA THR A 139 4.85 3.94 0.30
C THR A 139 4.13 2.94 -0.62
N GLY A 140 2.93 2.47 -0.23
CA GLY A 140 2.06 1.64 -1.06
C GLY A 140 1.22 0.65 -0.25
N ALA A 141 0.31 -0.05 -0.94
CA ALA A 141 -0.65 -0.96 -0.29
C ALA A 141 0.00 -2.05 0.59
N THR A 142 1.24 -2.46 0.33
CA THR A 142 1.97 -3.38 1.23
C THR A 142 2.31 -2.72 2.57
N GLY A 143 2.79 -1.48 2.57
CA GLY A 143 3.03 -0.71 3.79
C GLY A 143 1.75 -0.49 4.58
N SER A 144 0.65 -0.16 3.88
CA SER A 144 -0.67 -0.04 4.51
C SER A 144 -1.16 -1.35 5.13
N ASN A 145 -0.94 -2.51 4.48
CA ASN A 145 -1.27 -3.81 5.07
C ASN A 145 -0.41 -4.12 6.30
N VAL A 146 0.88 -3.76 6.30
CA VAL A 146 1.76 -3.91 7.48
C VAL A 146 1.22 -3.08 8.65
N LEU A 147 0.93 -1.80 8.43
CA LEU A 147 0.37 -0.94 9.48
C LEU A 147 -1.02 -1.44 9.93
N GLY A 148 -1.89 -1.79 8.99
CA GLY A 148 -3.23 -2.30 9.29
C GLY A 148 -3.20 -3.58 10.14
N LEU A 149 -2.35 -4.55 9.79
CA LEU A 149 -2.19 -5.76 10.59
C LEU A 149 -1.48 -5.51 11.92
N ALA A 150 -0.52 -4.58 12.00
CA ALA A 150 0.10 -4.21 13.26
C ALA A 150 -0.93 -3.59 14.22
N CYS A 151 -1.78 -2.68 13.73
CA CYS A 151 -2.88 -2.10 14.50
C CYS A 151 -3.92 -3.17 14.91
N GLY A 152 -4.29 -4.06 13.99
CA GLY A 152 -5.22 -5.16 14.28
C GLY A 152 -4.67 -6.09 15.36
N ARG A 153 -3.39 -6.46 15.26
CA ARG A 153 -2.65 -7.27 16.25
C ARG A 153 -2.65 -6.60 17.62
N GLU A 154 -2.31 -5.31 17.66
CA GLU A 154 -2.30 -4.55 18.91
C GLU A 154 -3.71 -4.51 19.53
N ALA A 155 -4.74 -4.30 18.72
CA ALA A 155 -6.12 -4.20 19.19
C ALA A 155 -6.64 -5.52 19.79
N VAL A 156 -6.44 -6.65 19.12
CA VAL A 156 -6.91 -7.95 19.62
C VAL A 156 -6.15 -8.40 20.87
N ILE A 157 -4.82 -8.18 20.90
CA ILE A 157 -4.00 -8.52 22.07
C ILE A 157 -4.33 -7.61 23.25
N SER A 158 -4.36 -6.30 23.04
CA SER A 158 -4.63 -5.34 24.11
C SER A 158 -6.01 -5.53 24.74
N THR A 159 -7.00 -5.97 23.95
CA THR A 159 -8.34 -6.29 24.48
C THR A 159 -8.28 -7.43 25.51
N ARG A 160 -7.53 -8.49 25.20
CA ARG A 160 -7.32 -9.63 26.11
C ARG A 160 -6.42 -9.28 27.30
N LEU A 161 -5.38 -8.49 27.08
CA LEU A 161 -4.50 -8.01 28.16
C LEU A 161 -5.26 -7.17 29.18
N ARG A 162 -6.12 -6.24 28.74
CA ARG A 162 -6.97 -5.46 29.65
C ARG A 162 -7.90 -6.36 30.46
N ALA A 163 -8.50 -7.39 29.85
CA ALA A 163 -9.33 -8.35 30.56
C ALA A 163 -8.53 -9.17 31.60
N ALA A 164 -7.22 -9.36 31.37
CA ALA A 164 -6.29 -9.99 32.29
C ALA A 164 -5.64 -9.02 33.30
N GLY A 165 -6.05 -7.74 33.32
CA GLY A 165 -5.51 -6.72 34.23
C GLY A 165 -4.11 -6.21 33.86
N GLU A 166 -3.64 -6.44 32.63
CA GLU A 166 -2.36 -5.94 32.12
C GLU A 166 -2.57 -4.65 31.30
N SER A 167 -1.80 -3.62 31.62
CA SER A 167 -1.89 -2.29 30.99
C SER A 167 -0.90 -2.07 29.85
N HIS A 168 0.18 -2.85 29.80
CA HIS A 168 1.20 -2.72 28.77
C HIS A 168 0.83 -3.47 27.49
N GLY A 169 1.15 -2.89 26.33
CA GLY A 169 0.89 -3.50 25.01
C GLY A 169 2.05 -4.33 24.48
N VAL A 170 1.95 -4.73 23.21
CA VAL A 170 3.02 -5.50 22.53
C VAL A 170 4.31 -4.71 22.43
N GLY A 171 4.23 -3.39 22.28
CA GLY A 171 5.40 -2.51 22.17
C GLY A 171 6.32 -2.55 23.39
N GLU A 172 5.76 -2.81 24.57
CA GLU A 172 6.52 -2.92 25.83
C GLU A 172 6.86 -4.37 26.16
N LEU A 173 5.86 -5.27 26.08
CA LEU A 173 6.01 -6.66 26.52
C LEU A 173 6.72 -7.55 25.49
N GLY A 174 6.71 -7.16 24.22
CA GLY A 174 7.00 -8.05 23.10
C GLY A 174 5.86 -9.03 22.81
N LEU A 175 5.79 -9.52 21.56
CA LEU A 175 4.64 -10.31 21.07
C LEU A 175 4.41 -11.60 21.85
N LEU A 176 5.47 -12.36 22.12
CA LEU A 176 5.36 -13.66 22.78
C LEU A 176 4.82 -13.52 24.21
N ALA A 177 5.37 -12.61 25.00
CA ALA A 177 4.95 -12.40 26.38
C ALA A 177 3.55 -11.77 26.46
N ALA A 178 3.24 -10.83 25.56
CA ALA A 178 1.90 -10.25 25.44
C ALA A 178 0.84 -11.34 25.15
N CYS A 179 1.08 -12.22 24.17
CA CYS A 179 0.17 -13.32 23.87
C CYS A 179 0.02 -14.29 25.04
N ALA A 180 1.12 -14.67 25.71
CA ALA A 180 1.09 -15.56 26.86
C ALA A 180 0.25 -14.98 28.01
N LYS A 181 0.46 -13.72 28.37
CA LYS A 181 -0.33 -13.00 29.39
C LYS A 181 -1.80 -12.85 29.00
N ALA A 182 -2.08 -12.65 27.73
CA ALA A 182 -3.43 -12.54 27.18
C ALA A 182 -4.18 -13.87 27.04
N GLY A 183 -3.50 -15.01 27.28
CA GLY A 183 -4.05 -16.35 27.00
C GLY A 183 -4.30 -16.59 25.51
N ILE A 184 -3.57 -15.89 24.63
CA ILE A 184 -3.67 -16.02 23.18
C ILE A 184 -2.69 -17.09 22.71
N LYS A 185 -3.23 -18.11 22.04
CA LYS A 185 -2.47 -19.20 21.42
C LYS A 185 -2.20 -18.97 19.94
N GLU A 186 -3.15 -18.32 19.26
CA GLU A 186 -3.07 -18.04 17.83
C GLU A 186 -3.76 -16.70 17.53
N ILE A 187 -3.18 -15.96 16.58
CA ILE A 187 -3.82 -14.81 15.94
C ILE A 187 -4.04 -15.20 14.48
N GLN A 188 -5.29 -15.27 14.05
CA GLN A 188 -5.64 -15.57 12.65
C GLN A 188 -6.09 -14.32 11.90
N VAL A 189 -5.84 -14.30 10.59
CA VAL A 189 -6.30 -13.24 9.69
C VAL A 189 -7.31 -13.84 8.72
N LEU A 190 -8.59 -13.55 8.91
CA LEU A 190 -9.68 -14.07 8.09
C LEU A 190 -9.90 -13.15 6.88
N THR A 191 -9.90 -13.69 5.67
CA THR A 191 -10.01 -12.93 4.41
C THR A 191 -10.72 -13.75 3.33
N THR A 192 -10.88 -13.16 2.14
CA THR A 192 -11.19 -13.87 0.89
C THR A 192 -10.38 -13.31 -0.27
N MET A 193 -9.71 -14.20 -1.01
CA MET A 193 -8.80 -13.85 -2.10
C MET A 193 -7.85 -12.71 -1.71
N GLY A 194 -7.21 -12.86 -0.53
CA GLY A 194 -6.28 -11.85 -0.04
C GLY A 194 -5.14 -11.59 -1.03
N HIS A 195 -4.79 -10.33 -1.27
CA HIS A 195 -3.64 -10.01 -2.10
C HIS A 195 -2.35 -10.54 -1.44
N SER A 196 -1.34 -10.90 -2.24
CA SER A 196 -0.05 -11.42 -1.75
C SER A 196 0.63 -10.52 -0.72
N SER A 197 0.37 -9.21 -0.76
CA SER A 197 0.84 -8.24 0.23
C SER A 197 0.30 -8.47 1.65
N LEU A 198 -0.93 -8.99 1.80
CA LEU A 198 -1.52 -9.30 3.11
C LEU A 198 -0.74 -10.44 3.79
N TYR A 199 -0.46 -11.49 3.02
CA TYR A 199 0.38 -12.62 3.42
C TYR A 199 1.79 -12.19 3.80
N LYS A 200 2.41 -11.30 3.01
CA LYS A 200 3.71 -10.70 3.34
C LYS A 200 3.64 -9.88 4.62
N ALA A 201 2.61 -9.04 4.78
CA ALA A 201 2.42 -8.22 5.96
C ALA A 201 2.28 -9.07 7.23
N ALA A 202 1.50 -10.15 7.20
CA ALA A 202 1.35 -11.08 8.33
C ALA A 202 2.69 -11.71 8.74
N SER A 203 3.55 -12.02 7.76
CA SER A 203 4.92 -12.48 8.03
C SER A 203 5.78 -11.41 8.70
N VAL A 204 5.72 -10.15 8.21
CA VAL A 204 6.52 -9.03 8.73
C VAL A 204 6.10 -8.66 10.16
N VAL A 205 4.80 -8.65 10.45
CA VAL A 205 4.31 -8.29 11.80
C VAL A 205 4.40 -9.42 12.83
N GLY A 206 5.01 -10.56 12.45
CA GLY A 206 5.28 -11.68 13.37
C GLY A 206 4.09 -12.59 13.67
N ILE A 207 2.98 -12.47 12.93
CA ILE A 207 1.82 -13.36 13.06
C ILE A 207 2.04 -14.64 12.24
N GLY A 208 2.79 -14.53 11.14
CA GLY A 208 3.14 -15.64 10.26
C GLY A 208 2.17 -15.77 9.09
N ARG A 209 2.71 -16.06 7.91
CA ARG A 209 1.93 -16.10 6.65
C ARG A 209 0.83 -17.17 6.65
N ALA A 210 1.04 -18.26 7.38
CA ALA A 210 0.09 -19.36 7.48
C ALA A 210 -1.17 -19.02 8.30
N SER A 211 -1.16 -17.92 9.06
CA SER A 211 -2.32 -17.48 9.85
C SER A 211 -3.40 -16.79 9.00
N VAL A 212 -3.06 -16.40 7.76
CA VAL A 212 -4.03 -15.83 6.82
C VAL A 212 -4.86 -16.97 6.25
N LYS A 213 -6.17 -16.96 6.55
CA LYS A 213 -7.13 -18.00 6.18
C LYS A 213 -8.20 -17.42 5.27
N ASP A 214 -8.37 -18.04 4.10
CA ASP A 214 -9.49 -17.75 3.21
C ASP A 214 -10.76 -18.44 3.69
N ILE A 215 -11.85 -17.69 3.82
CA ILE A 215 -13.19 -18.18 4.19
C ILE A 215 -14.25 -17.80 3.14
N PRO A 216 -14.15 -18.35 1.91
CA PRO A 216 -15.04 -18.02 0.81
C PRO A 216 -16.45 -18.58 1.02
N SER A 217 -17.47 -17.89 0.49
CA SER A 217 -18.87 -18.34 0.50
C SER A 217 -19.06 -19.63 -0.29
N SER A 218 -18.29 -19.82 -1.36
CA SER A 218 -18.23 -21.05 -2.14
C SER A 218 -17.02 -21.06 -3.07
N SER A 219 -16.72 -22.22 -3.67
CA SER A 219 -15.73 -22.34 -4.74
C SER A 219 -16.09 -21.55 -6.01
N ARG A 220 -17.37 -21.21 -6.22
CA ARG A 220 -17.85 -20.41 -7.34
C ARG A 220 -17.78 -18.91 -7.07
N GLU A 221 -17.77 -18.51 -5.81
CA GLU A 221 -17.65 -17.11 -5.37
C GLU A 221 -16.45 -16.95 -4.40
N PRO A 222 -15.22 -17.29 -4.81
CA PRO A 222 -14.07 -17.30 -3.90
C PRO A 222 -13.72 -15.91 -3.34
N TRP A 223 -14.10 -14.83 -4.02
CA TRP A 223 -13.90 -13.46 -3.55
C TRP A 223 -14.84 -13.09 -2.40
N LYS A 224 -16.00 -13.75 -2.25
CA LYS A 224 -17.08 -13.35 -1.34
C LYS A 224 -16.94 -14.05 0.01
N LEU A 225 -17.08 -13.31 1.10
CA LEU A 225 -16.94 -13.82 2.47
C LEU A 225 -18.12 -14.72 2.87
N ASP A 226 -17.83 -15.87 3.48
CA ASP A 226 -18.84 -16.67 4.20
C ASP A 226 -19.07 -16.09 5.60
N ILE A 227 -20.22 -15.45 5.81
CA ILE A 227 -20.62 -14.89 7.11
C ILE A 227 -20.81 -15.98 8.18
N ALA A 228 -21.28 -17.17 7.79
CA ALA A 228 -21.46 -18.27 8.74
C ALA A 228 -20.12 -18.88 9.12
N ALA A 229 -19.17 -19.00 8.19
CA ALA A 229 -17.79 -19.38 8.51
C ALA A 229 -17.12 -18.34 9.40
N LEU A 230 -17.27 -17.06 9.08
CA LEU A 230 -16.77 -15.98 9.94
C LEU A 230 -17.27 -16.14 11.37
N GLU A 231 -18.57 -16.30 11.59
CA GLU A 231 -19.14 -16.47 12.93
C GLU A 231 -18.56 -17.70 13.66
N ARG A 232 -18.35 -18.82 12.96
CA ARG A 232 -17.71 -20.01 13.54
C ARG A 232 -16.26 -19.76 13.94
N GLU A 233 -15.48 -19.09 13.09
CA GLU A 233 -14.07 -18.79 13.36
C GLU A 233 -13.90 -17.76 14.48
N LEU A 234 -14.80 -16.77 14.58
CA LEU A 234 -14.79 -15.81 15.70
C LEU A 234 -15.11 -16.49 17.04
N LYS A 235 -16.00 -17.49 17.04
CA LYS A 235 -16.21 -18.40 18.18
C LYS A 235 -15.05 -19.37 18.40
N ARG A 236 -13.81 -19.05 18.03
CA ARG A 236 -12.62 -19.78 18.51
C ARG A 236 -11.84 -18.94 19.52
N GLU A 237 -12.32 -17.74 19.82
CA GLU A 237 -11.74 -16.89 20.85
C GLU A 237 -11.73 -17.59 22.22
N GLN A 238 -12.77 -18.37 22.56
CA GLN A 238 -12.80 -19.12 23.82
C GLN A 238 -11.69 -20.17 23.92
N ASP A 239 -11.12 -20.60 22.79
CA ASP A 239 -10.01 -21.55 22.73
C ASP A 239 -8.64 -20.86 22.77
N GLY A 240 -8.62 -19.52 22.81
CA GLY A 240 -7.43 -18.66 22.77
C GLY A 240 -7.04 -18.22 21.36
N ILE A 241 -7.95 -18.26 20.39
CA ILE A 241 -7.69 -17.90 18.98
C ILE A 241 -8.39 -16.58 18.66
N VAL A 242 -7.62 -15.50 18.54
CA VAL A 242 -8.15 -14.18 18.22
C VAL A 242 -8.07 -13.90 16.73
N SER A 243 -9.02 -13.12 16.22
CA SER A 243 -9.19 -12.93 14.78
C SER A 243 -9.04 -11.47 14.36
N ILE A 244 -8.31 -11.24 13.28
CA ILE A 244 -8.31 -9.98 12.51
C ILE A 244 -9.07 -10.28 11.21
N VAL A 245 -10.04 -9.46 10.84
CA VAL A 245 -10.78 -9.64 9.59
C VAL A 245 -10.30 -8.62 8.55
N ALA A 246 -9.76 -9.11 7.44
CA ALA A 246 -9.33 -8.29 6.30
C ALA A 246 -10.32 -8.49 5.14
N LEU A 247 -10.95 -7.40 4.69
CA LEU A 247 -11.97 -7.44 3.64
C LEU A 247 -11.48 -6.73 2.38
N SER A 248 -11.51 -7.44 1.26
CA SER A 248 -11.20 -6.87 -0.06
C SER A 248 -12.38 -6.07 -0.61
N ALA A 249 -12.11 -4.83 -1.03
CA ALA A 249 -13.07 -3.98 -1.73
C ALA A 249 -12.57 -3.76 -3.17
N GLY A 250 -12.79 -4.76 -4.04
CA GLY A 250 -12.22 -4.82 -5.37
C GLY A 250 -10.90 -5.59 -5.38
N GLU A 251 -10.96 -6.92 -5.23
CA GLU A 251 -9.75 -7.74 -5.32
C GLU A 251 -9.17 -7.72 -6.75
N VAL A 252 -7.85 -7.87 -6.86
CA VAL A 252 -7.09 -7.47 -8.05
C VAL A 252 -7.37 -8.28 -9.33
N ASN A 253 -7.95 -9.49 -9.22
CA ASN A 253 -8.13 -10.38 -10.37
C ASN A 253 -9.47 -10.19 -11.08
N THR A 254 -10.53 -9.90 -10.33
CA THR A 254 -11.92 -9.82 -10.83
C THR A 254 -12.59 -8.48 -10.50
N GLY A 255 -11.97 -7.63 -9.67
CA GLY A 255 -12.55 -6.37 -9.23
C GLY A 255 -13.75 -6.54 -8.29
N ARG A 256 -14.04 -7.76 -7.84
CA ARG A 256 -15.20 -8.06 -6.99
C ARG A 256 -14.92 -7.75 -5.52
N PHE A 257 -16.00 -7.50 -4.80
CA PHE A 257 -15.97 -7.16 -3.38
C PHE A 257 -16.19 -8.43 -2.54
N ALA A 258 -15.53 -8.48 -1.38
CA ALA A 258 -15.77 -9.54 -0.40
C ALA A 258 -17.19 -9.50 0.20
N THR A 259 -17.85 -8.35 0.07
CA THR A 259 -19.13 -8.03 0.69
C THR A 259 -20.20 -7.74 -0.37
N SER A 260 -21.47 -8.01 -0.06
CA SER A 260 -22.61 -7.76 -0.98
C SER A 260 -23.31 -6.42 -0.71
N GLY A 261 -22.62 -5.45 -0.11
CA GLY A 261 -23.14 -4.11 0.20
C GLY A 261 -23.05 -3.76 1.69
N SER A 262 -23.55 -2.57 2.04
CA SER A 262 -23.42 -1.96 3.37
C SER A 262 -24.00 -2.81 4.51
N SER A 263 -25.11 -3.51 4.28
CA SER A 263 -25.72 -4.40 5.28
C SER A 263 -24.82 -5.57 5.65
N SER A 264 -24.11 -6.15 4.68
CA SER A 264 -23.14 -7.22 4.95
C SER A 264 -21.91 -6.71 5.71
N VAL A 265 -21.42 -5.51 5.39
CA VAL A 265 -20.34 -4.85 6.15
C VAL A 265 -20.76 -4.60 7.60
N ALA A 266 -21.98 -4.08 7.81
CA ALA A 266 -22.52 -3.85 9.16
C ALA A 266 -22.62 -5.16 9.95
N ARG A 267 -23.14 -6.23 9.34
CA ARG A 267 -23.21 -7.55 9.99
C ARG A 267 -21.83 -8.12 10.34
N ILE A 268 -20.84 -7.98 9.44
CA ILE A 268 -19.45 -8.39 9.74
C ILE A 268 -18.91 -7.58 10.92
N ARG A 269 -19.14 -6.26 10.92
CA ARG A 269 -18.71 -5.40 12.02
C ARG A 269 -19.33 -5.82 13.35
N ASP A 270 -20.64 -6.06 13.38
CA ASP A 270 -21.37 -6.50 14.58
C ASP A 270 -20.81 -7.82 15.11
N LEU A 271 -20.48 -8.76 14.22
CA LEU A 271 -19.84 -10.02 14.60
C LEU A 271 -18.44 -9.80 15.20
N CYS A 272 -17.65 -8.86 14.67
CA CYS A 272 -16.30 -8.57 15.17
C CYS A 272 -16.27 -7.77 16.48
N THR A 273 -17.40 -7.22 16.93
CA THR A 273 -17.48 -6.42 18.16
C THR A 273 -18.23 -7.10 19.31
N LYS A 274 -18.76 -8.31 19.07
CA LYS A 274 -19.34 -9.15 20.12
C LYS A 274 -18.25 -9.84 20.91
#